data_AF-A8RN25-F1
#
_entry.id   AF-A8RN25-F1
#
_cell.length_a   1.000
_cell.length_b   1.000
_cell.length_c   1.000
_cell.angle_alpha   90.00
_cell.angle_beta   90.00
_cell.angle_gamma   90.00
#
_symmetry.space_group_name_H-M   'P 1'
#
loop_
_entity.id
_entity.type
_entity.pdbx_description
1 polymer ?
#
loop_
_entity_poly.entity_id
_entity_poly.type
_entity_poly.pdbx_seq_one_letter_code
_entity_poly.pdbx_strand_id
1 'polypeptide(L)'
;MSNLTNLWDYRDRGMEVFPVNFPSLDGRGYAVVRLDNLNWQGVRDVFYLNIQDLLKGTKSPEEVAKAIDETCNAALEQGRPK
;
A
#
# COMPACT_ATOMS: atom_id res chain seq x y z
N MET A 1 -15.57 11.32 8.61
CA MET A 1 -14.26 11.76 8.09
C MET A 1 -13.22 11.14 9.01
N SER A 2 -12.53 10.07 8.60
CA SER A 2 -11.23 9.77 9.20
C SER A 2 -10.45 11.08 9.17
N ASN A 3 -9.97 11.60 10.30
CA ASN A 3 -9.39 12.93 10.27
C ASN A 3 -8.09 12.85 9.44
N LEU A 4 -8.12 13.40 8.24
CA LEU A 4 -6.94 13.50 7.37
C LEU A 4 -5.77 14.11 8.16
N THR A 5 -6.06 14.96 9.16
CA THR A 5 -5.12 15.51 10.14
C THR A 5 -4.24 14.46 10.82
N ASN A 6 -4.77 13.38 11.40
CA ASN A 6 -3.91 12.39 12.07
C ASN A 6 -3.04 11.63 11.04
N LEU A 7 -3.54 11.45 9.82
CA LEU A 7 -2.80 10.73 8.77
C LEU A 7 -1.55 11.50 8.32
N TRP A 8 -1.67 12.82 8.15
CA TRP A 8 -0.54 13.69 7.84
C TRP A 8 0.46 13.74 8.98
N ASP A 9 0.01 13.89 10.22
CA ASP A 9 0.88 13.91 11.40
C ASP A 9 1.68 12.59 11.55
N TYR A 10 1.07 11.45 11.22
CA TYR A 10 1.77 10.18 11.24
C TYR A 10 2.77 10.03 10.09
N ARG A 11 2.42 10.53 8.90
CA ARG A 11 3.33 10.54 7.74
C ARG A 11 4.55 11.42 7.99
N ASP A 12 4.37 12.59 8.60
CA ASP A 12 5.44 13.51 8.99
C ASP A 12 6.38 12.90 10.04
N ARG A 13 5.87 11.96 10.85
CA ARG A 13 6.67 11.16 11.79
C ARG A 13 7.36 9.96 11.13
N GLY A 14 7.35 9.88 9.79
CA GLY A 14 7.98 8.81 9.02
C GLY A 14 7.26 7.47 9.11
N MET A 15 6.01 7.45 9.58
CA MET A 15 5.24 6.22 9.71
C MET A 15 4.45 5.97 8.42
N GLU A 16 4.57 4.76 7.88
CA GLU A 16 3.70 4.32 6.79
C GLU A 16 2.29 4.07 7.35
N VAL A 17 1.36 4.96 7.02
CA VAL A 17 -0.02 4.89 7.47
C VAL A 17 -0.96 4.74 6.30
N PHE A 18 -1.86 3.77 6.40
CA PHE A 18 -2.87 3.53 5.40
C PHE A 18 -4.26 3.86 5.95
N PRO A 19 -5.12 4.53 5.18
CA PRO A 19 -6.53 4.57 5.50
C PRO A 19 -7.06 3.14 5.37
N VAL A 20 -7.28 2.49 6.50
CA VAL A 20 -8.10 1.29 6.53
C VAL A 20 -9.55 1.73 6.34
N ASN A 21 -10.21 1.22 5.31
CA ASN A 21 -11.62 1.49 5.02
C ASN A 21 -12.55 0.76 6.02
N PHE A 22 -12.25 0.83 7.31
CA PHE A 22 -13.16 0.43 8.37
C PHE A 22 -13.85 1.69 8.88
N PRO A 23 -15.20 1.77 8.80
CA PRO A 23 -15.91 2.90 9.38
C PRO A 23 -15.66 2.89 10.90
N SER A 24 -14.96 3.92 11.37
CA SER A 24 -14.84 4.17 12.81
C SER A 24 -16.23 4.42 13.36
N LEU A 25 -16.67 3.61 14.34
CA LEU A 25 -17.99 3.76 14.96
C LEU A 25 -18.18 5.13 15.61
N ASP A 26 -17.08 5.80 15.97
CA ASP A 26 -17.04 7.15 16.56
C ASP A 26 -16.70 8.27 15.56
N GLY A 27 -16.53 7.94 14.28
CA GLY A 27 -16.18 8.89 13.23
C GLY A 27 -14.76 9.46 13.26
N ARG A 28 -13.89 9.04 14.19
CA ARG A 28 -12.51 9.57 14.34
C ARG A 28 -11.49 8.92 13.40
N GLY A 29 -11.78 7.73 12.90
CA GLY A 29 -10.88 6.96 12.02
C GLY A 29 -9.85 6.18 12.83
N TYR A 30 -9.52 4.97 12.38
CA TYR A 30 -8.41 4.19 12.95
C TYR A 30 -7.20 4.30 12.03
N ALA A 31 -6.05 4.67 12.58
CA ALA A 31 -4.76 4.53 11.92
C ALA A 31 -4.08 3.29 12.47
N VAL A 32 -3.85 2.28 11.62
CA VAL A 32 -2.97 1.17 11.97
C VAL A 32 -1.57 1.56 11.53
N VAL A 33 -0.72 1.86 12.51
CA VAL A 33 0.71 2.07 12.30
C VAL A 33 1.38 0.71 12.45
N ARG A 34 1.99 0.20 11.38
CA ARG A 34 2.93 -0.92 11.46
C ARG A 34 4.35 -0.37 11.44
N LEU A 35 5.11 -0.69 12.48
CA LEU A 35 6.49 -0.23 12.67
C LEU A 35 7.50 -1.15 11.95
N ASP A 36 7.04 -2.30 11.44
CA ASP A 36 7.79 -3.33 10.70
C ASP A 36 7.48 -3.31 9.19
N ASN A 37 7.07 -2.15 8.67
CA ASN A 37 6.48 -2.07 7.35
C ASN A 37 7.55 -2.12 6.24
N LEU A 38 7.58 -3.22 5.49
CA LEU A 38 8.50 -3.50 4.39
C LEU A 38 8.21 -2.64 3.14
N ASN A 39 8.09 -1.30 3.24
CA ASN A 39 7.82 -0.43 2.09
C ASN A 39 6.49 -0.76 1.37
N TRP A 40 5.39 -0.81 2.13
CA TRP A 40 4.09 -1.23 1.60
C TRP A 40 3.44 -0.15 0.72
N GLN A 41 3.90 1.09 0.83
CA GLN A 41 3.58 2.13 -0.16
C GLN A 41 4.18 1.78 -1.53
N GLY A 42 5.46 1.40 -1.59
CA GLY A 42 6.10 0.96 -2.84
C GLY A 42 5.41 -0.26 -3.46
N VAL A 43 4.96 -1.21 -2.64
CA VAL A 43 4.17 -2.37 -3.10
C VAL A 43 2.86 -1.93 -3.75
N ARG A 44 2.13 -0.97 -3.15
CA ARG A 44 0.89 -0.44 -3.74
C ARG A 44 1.12 0.25 -5.07
N ASP A 45 2.19 1.06 -5.15
CA ASP A 45 2.52 1.81 -6.36
C ASP A 45 2.75 0.88 -7.56
N VAL A 46 3.39 -0.28 -7.35
CA VAL A 46 3.59 -1.28 -8.42
C VAL A 46 2.38 -2.21 -8.63
N PHE A 47 1.63 -2.53 -7.57
CA PHE A 47 0.45 -3.39 -7.66
C PHE A 47 -0.63 -2.78 -8.56
N TYR A 48 -0.95 -1.48 -8.40
CA TYR A 48 -2.00 -0.84 -9.19
C TYR A 48 -1.68 -0.78 -10.69
N LEU A 49 -0.40 -0.68 -11.07
CA LEU A 49 0.02 -0.73 -12.48
C LEU A 49 -0.27 -2.10 -13.09
N ASN A 50 0.03 -3.18 -12.37
CA ASN A 50 -0.25 -4.54 -12.82
C ASN A 50 -1.76 -4.80 -12.97
N ILE A 51 -2.58 -4.32 -12.03
CA ILE A 51 -4.04 -4.42 -12.15
C ILE A 51 -4.56 -3.59 -13.33
N GLN A 52 -3.97 -2.42 -13.58
CA GLN A 52 -4.32 -1.60 -14.73
C GLN A 52 -4.02 -2.32 -16.06
N ASP A 53 -2.89 -3.02 -16.16
CA ASP A 53 -2.55 -3.84 -17.34
C ASP A 53 -3.55 -4.98 -17.55
N LEU A 54 -3.98 -5.64 -16.46
CA LEU A 54 -5.00 -6.69 -16.51
C LEU A 54 -6.34 -6.15 -16.99
N LEU A 55 -6.81 -5.04 -16.41
CA LEU A 55 -8.12 -4.45 -16.72
C LEU A 55 -8.18 -3.87 -18.14
N LYS A 56 -7.04 -3.41 -18.67
CA LYS A 56 -6.93 -2.98 -20.07
C LYS A 56 -6.82 -4.15 -21.05
N GLY A 57 -6.57 -5.36 -20.55
CA GLY A 57 -6.27 -6.54 -21.37
C GLY A 57 -4.91 -6.46 -22.06
N THR A 58 -3.99 -5.61 -21.57
CA THR A 58 -2.64 -5.46 -22.14
C THR A 58 -1.77 -6.69 -21.86
N LYS A 59 -2.06 -7.41 -20.76
CA LYS A 59 -1.38 -8.63 -20.31
C LYS A 59 -2.41 -9.68 -19.90
N SER A 60 -2.05 -10.95 -20.04
CA SER A 60 -2.88 -12.05 -19.53
C SER A 60 -2.92 -12.07 -17.99
N PRO A 61 -3.92 -12.74 -17.39
CA PRO A 61 -3.95 -12.97 -15.94
C PRO A 61 -2.67 -13.63 -15.40
N GLU A 62 -2.10 -14.61 -16.13
CA GLU A 62 -0.87 -15.30 -15.74
C GLU A 62 0.35 -14.37 -15.81
N GLU A 63 0.46 -13.55 -16.85
CA GLU A 63 1.53 -12.56 -16.99
C GLU A 63 1.46 -11.50 -15.88
N VAL A 64 0.25 -11.04 -15.56
CA VAL A 64 0.02 -10.09 -14.45
C VAL A 64 0.36 -10.73 -13.12
N ALA A 65 -0.04 -11.98 -12.87
CA ALA A 65 0.29 -12.67 -11.62
C ALA A 65 1.81 -12.77 -11.41
N LYS A 66 2.54 -13.19 -12.44
CA LYS A 66 4.01 -13.23 -12.40
C LYS A 66 4.62 -11.84 -12.18
N ALA A 67 4.12 -10.83 -12.87
CA ALA A 67 4.63 -9.46 -12.73
C ALA A 67 4.33 -8.88 -11.33
N ILE A 68 3.18 -9.20 -10.73
CA ILE A 68 2.86 -8.86 -9.34
C ILE A 68 3.87 -9.50 -8.40
N ASP A 69 4.12 -10.80 -8.53
CA ASP A 69 5.10 -11.50 -7.69
C ASP A 69 6.49 -10.85 -7.79
N GLU A 70 6.98 -10.59 -9.00
CA GLU A 70 8.31 -10.00 -9.21
C GLU A 70 8.39 -8.57 -8.66
N THR A 71 7.45 -7.70 -9.04
CA THR A 71 7.50 -6.27 -8.71
C THR A 71 7.18 -5.98 -7.25
N CYS A 72 6.21 -6.67 -6.66
CA CYS A 72 5.85 -6.48 -5.26
C CYS A 72 6.93 -7.02 -4.32
N ASN A 73 7.53 -8.18 -4.63
CA ASN A 73 8.64 -8.69 -3.83
C ASN A 73 9.87 -7.79 -3.94
N ALA A 74 10.17 -7.23 -5.12
CA ALA A 74 11.24 -6.24 -5.25
C ALA A 74 10.99 -4.98 -4.41
N ALA A 75 9.74 -4.49 -4.35
CA ALA A 75 9.38 -3.35 -3.50
C ALA A 75 9.50 -3.68 -2.00
N LEU A 76 9.14 -4.90 -1.59
CA LEU A 76 9.32 -5.41 -0.23
C LEU A 76 10.80 -5.44 0.18
N GLU A 77 11.69 -5.93 -0.69
CA GLU A 77 13.13 -5.98 -0.42
C GLU A 77 13.73 -4.58 -0.21
N GLN A 78 13.24 -3.56 -0.92
CA GLN A 78 13.70 -2.17 -0.72
C GLN A 78 13.35 -1.62 0.67
N GLY A 79 12.26 -2.12 1.28
CA GLY A 79 11.84 -1.74 2.62
C GLY A 79 12.53 -2.50 3.75
N ARG A 80 13.36 -3.50 3.44
CA ARG A 80 14.06 -4.25 4.48
C ARG A 80 15.20 -3.42 5.08
N PRO A 81 15.31 -3.36 6.43
CA PRO A 81 16.49 -2.78 7.07
C PRO A 81 17.74 -3.58 6.68
N LYS A 82 18.84 -2.86 6.44
CA LYS A 82 20.15 -3.43 6.07
C LYS A 82 20.92 -3.97 7.27
#